data_AF-A0A927S3T5-F1
#
_entry.id   AF-A0A927S3T5-F1
#
_cell.length_a   1.000
_cell.length_b   1.000
_cell.length_c   1.000
_cell.angle_alpha   90.00
_cell.angle_beta   90.00
_cell.angle_gamma   90.00
#
_symmetry.space_group_name_H-M   'P 1'
#
loop_
_entity.id
_entity.type
_entity.pdbx_description
1 polymer ?
#
loop_
_entity_poly.entity_id
_entity_poly.type
_entity_poly.pdbx_seq_one_letter_code
_entity_poly.pdbx_strand_id
1 'polypeptide(L)'
;MKRIFCLLTAVLMLSHLPTFALAQDACVVDAASADRVTCAESYLRVTCETADDVPVMLQITDEAGSLHYQRDYGLISGTFRSEDIYLRLQGATTIYQVTLTAGDDAYAFTVERVMPRLKHNHACSVGYPLEKITGDHKWQSVTLIDVAQVAKRPLTVALHASDAYELGTATFTVENGELSVTLDLLPQAQAEVEESRLYVALDAITAKQLGQRQFLGYEGALSKPVPLGGTPYAAVLLDLTVSFDPAALPASPKVTLDGQQAIWEQMQQHTANESVG
;
A
#
# COMPACT_ATOMS: atom_id res chain seq x y z
N MET A 1 -12.35 41.51 53.56
CA MET A 1 -12.45 41.02 52.17
C MET A 1 -11.14 41.25 51.41
N LYS A 2 -10.12 40.40 51.60
CA LYS A 2 -8.83 40.51 50.84
C LYS A 2 -7.93 39.27 50.91
N ARG A 3 -8.47 38.08 51.20
CA ARG A 3 -7.68 36.83 51.33
C ARG A 3 -8.20 35.63 50.52
N ILE A 4 -9.26 35.79 49.74
CA ILE A 4 -9.85 34.69 48.96
C ILE A 4 -9.48 34.77 47.46
N PHE A 5 -8.82 35.85 47.01
CA PHE A 5 -8.52 36.07 45.60
C PHE A 5 -7.16 35.52 45.12
N CYS A 6 -6.27 35.08 46.02
CA CYS A 6 -4.97 34.50 45.63
C CYS A 6 -4.99 32.97 45.43
N LEU A 7 -6.05 32.28 45.86
CA LEU A 7 -6.12 30.81 45.75
C LEU A 7 -6.76 30.33 44.44
N LEU A 8 -7.52 31.19 43.74
CA LEU A 8 -8.13 30.81 42.46
C LEU A 8 -7.18 30.97 41.26
N THR A 9 -6.14 31.80 41.35
CA THR A 9 -5.15 31.97 40.26
C THR A 9 -4.09 30.87 40.24
N ALA A 10 -3.86 30.17 41.35
CA ALA A 10 -2.91 29.04 41.40
C ALA A 10 -3.51 27.72 40.88
N VAL A 11 -4.84 27.56 40.94
CA VAL A 11 -5.52 26.33 40.49
C VAL A 11 -5.81 26.35 38.98
N LEU A 12 -5.88 27.53 38.37
CA LEU A 12 -6.11 27.69 36.92
C LEU A 12 -4.84 27.60 36.06
N MET A 13 -3.65 27.44 36.66
CA MET A 13 -2.38 27.28 35.94
C MET A 13 -1.86 25.82 35.91
N LEU A 14 -2.55 24.87 36.54
CA LEU A 14 -2.18 23.45 36.49
C LEU A 14 -2.82 22.67 35.33
N SER A 15 -3.71 23.28 34.53
CA SER A 15 -4.35 22.64 33.37
C SER A 15 -3.65 22.92 32.03
N HIS A 16 -2.44 23.48 32.06
CA HIS A 16 -1.59 23.68 30.87
C HIS A 16 -0.27 22.93 30.97
N LEU A 17 -0.28 21.75 31.62
CA LEU A 17 0.66 20.73 31.20
C LEU A 17 0.35 20.45 29.73
N PRO A 18 1.32 20.54 28.81
CA PRO A 18 1.12 19.97 27.49
C PRO A 18 0.86 18.49 27.73
N THR A 19 -0.39 18.07 27.59
CA THR A 19 -0.69 16.69 27.21
C THR A 19 0.05 16.52 25.90
N PHE A 20 1.29 16.04 25.97
CA PHE A 20 2.01 15.51 24.83
C PHE A 20 1.08 14.44 24.28
N ALA A 21 0.35 14.79 23.22
CA ALA A 21 -0.53 13.87 22.54
C ALA A 21 0.38 12.77 22.04
N LEU A 22 0.34 11.62 22.71
CA LEU A 22 1.07 10.44 22.31
C LEU A 22 0.56 10.07 20.92
N ALA A 23 1.47 9.88 19.98
CA ALA A 23 1.17 9.30 18.70
C ALA A 23 0.49 7.95 18.95
N GLN A 24 -0.69 7.79 18.34
CA GLN A 24 -1.50 6.58 18.44
C GLN A 24 -0.77 5.38 17.78
N ASP A 25 0.13 5.68 16.84
CA ASP A 25 0.91 4.71 16.05
C ASP A 25 2.42 4.92 16.30
N ALA A 26 2.90 4.51 17.48
CA ALA A 26 4.33 4.47 17.81
C ALA A 26 4.77 3.01 18.00
N CYS A 27 5.95 2.66 17.47
CA CYS A 27 6.59 1.39 17.76
C CYS A 27 7.06 1.41 19.20
N VAL A 28 6.42 0.62 20.07
CA VAL A 28 6.77 0.54 21.49
C VAL A 28 7.75 -0.61 21.70
N VAL A 29 8.91 -0.29 22.25
CA VAL A 29 10.02 -1.24 22.42
C VAL A 29 10.47 -1.25 23.88
N ASP A 30 10.46 -2.44 24.49
CA ASP A 30 11.10 -2.67 25.77
C ASP A 30 12.60 -2.90 25.58
N ALA A 31 13.42 -1.98 26.08
CA ALA A 31 14.87 -2.00 25.92
C ALA A 31 15.53 -3.23 26.55
N ALA A 32 14.94 -3.82 27.58
CA ALA A 32 15.51 -4.98 28.27
C ALA A 32 15.39 -6.28 27.46
N SER A 33 14.45 -6.34 26.52
CA SER A 33 14.17 -7.53 25.71
C SER A 33 14.46 -7.35 24.21
N ALA A 34 14.81 -6.14 23.79
CA ALA A 34 15.07 -5.82 22.39
C ALA A 34 16.52 -6.16 21.96
N ASP A 35 16.65 -6.69 20.75
CA ASP A 35 17.94 -6.88 20.04
C ASP A 35 17.88 -6.23 18.66
N ARG A 36 16.94 -6.69 17.81
CA ARG A 36 16.58 -6.02 16.56
C ARG A 36 15.06 -5.96 16.41
N VAL A 37 14.55 -4.77 16.14
CA VAL A 37 13.11 -4.50 15.98
C VAL A 37 12.86 -3.89 14.61
N THR A 38 11.90 -4.41 13.86
CA THR A 38 11.44 -3.82 12.60
C THR A 38 10.11 -3.11 12.82
N CYS A 39 10.03 -1.83 12.44
CA CYS A 39 8.85 -1.00 12.65
C CYS A 39 8.47 -0.25 11.37
N ALA A 40 7.17 -0.13 11.09
CA ALA A 40 6.65 0.70 9.99
C ALA A 40 6.21 2.10 10.48
N GLU A 41 6.03 2.23 11.79
CA GLU A 41 5.58 3.43 12.47
C GLU A 41 6.61 4.56 12.33
N SER A 42 6.12 5.80 12.37
CA SER A 42 6.98 6.97 12.26
C SER A 42 7.66 7.36 13.57
N TYR A 43 7.12 6.87 14.68
CA TYR A 43 7.59 7.20 16.02
C TYR A 43 8.06 5.95 16.74
N LEU A 44 9.16 6.07 17.46
CA LEU A 44 9.67 5.08 18.40
C LEU A 44 9.35 5.54 19.83
N ARG A 45 8.97 4.59 20.67
CA ARG A 45 8.82 4.78 22.10
C ARG A 45 9.56 3.66 22.83
N VAL A 46 10.52 4.04 23.66
CA VAL A 46 11.34 3.09 24.41
C VAL A 46 10.83 3.03 25.85
N THR A 47 10.71 1.82 26.37
CA THR A 47 10.36 1.56 27.77
C THR A 47 11.44 0.71 28.42
N CYS A 48 11.63 0.86 29.72
CA CYS A 48 12.36 -0.11 30.54
C CYS A 48 11.88 -0.02 31.99
N GLU A 49 12.08 -1.09 32.74
CA GLU A 49 11.87 -1.06 34.19
C GLU A 49 13.12 -0.56 34.90
N THR A 50 12.92 0.25 35.94
CA THR A 50 13.99 0.79 36.79
C THR A 50 13.71 0.46 38.25
N ALA A 51 14.73 0.01 38.98
CA ALA A 51 14.58 -0.47 40.35
C ALA A 51 14.42 0.66 41.38
N ASP A 52 15.20 1.73 41.23
CA ASP A 52 15.24 2.91 42.10
C ASP A 52 15.32 4.19 41.24
N ASP A 53 15.37 5.37 41.86
CA ASP A 53 15.62 6.65 41.17
C ASP A 53 17.00 6.64 40.49
N VAL A 54 17.05 6.18 39.23
CA VAL A 54 18.27 6.05 38.44
C VAL A 54 18.31 7.05 37.29
N PRO A 55 19.48 7.58 36.93
CA PRO A 55 19.61 8.45 35.77
C PRO A 55 19.33 7.66 34.50
N VAL A 56 18.45 8.19 33.65
CA VAL A 56 18.11 7.58 32.36
C VAL A 56 18.54 8.49 31.21
N MET A 57 19.34 7.94 30.29
CA MET A 57 19.79 8.63 29.08
C MET A 57 19.50 7.75 27.87
N LEU A 58 18.86 8.35 26.85
CA LEU A 58 18.53 7.69 25.60
C LEU A 58 19.22 8.41 24.44
N GLN A 59 19.86 7.63 23.57
CA GLN A 59 20.53 8.11 22.37
C GLN A 59 20.12 7.24 21.18
N ILE A 60 19.95 7.88 20.01
CA ILE A 60 19.66 7.21 18.75
C ILE A 60 20.60 7.76 17.67
N THR A 61 21.32 6.85 17.01
CA THR A 61 22.17 7.16 15.86
C THR A 61 21.72 6.36 14.63
N ASP A 62 22.12 6.78 13.43
CA ASP A 62 22.00 5.93 12.24
C ASP A 62 23.22 5.02 12.07
N GLU A 63 23.22 4.19 11.01
CA GLU A 63 24.37 3.32 10.67
C GLU A 63 25.66 4.08 10.37
N ALA A 64 25.57 5.34 9.94
CA ALA A 64 26.74 6.18 9.72
C ALA A 64 27.29 6.78 11.04
N GLY A 65 26.60 6.54 12.17
CA GLY A 65 26.94 7.10 13.48
C GLY A 65 26.46 8.54 13.68
N SER A 66 25.63 9.06 12.78
CA SER A 66 25.07 10.41 12.92
C SER A 66 24.04 10.42 14.05
N LEU A 67 24.10 11.42 14.92
CA LEU A 67 23.16 11.57 16.02
C LEU A 67 21.80 12.10 15.52
N HIS A 68 20.74 11.34 15.75
CA HIS A 68 19.36 11.74 15.40
C HIS A 68 18.56 12.20 16.62
N TYR A 69 18.84 11.61 17.77
CA TYR A 69 18.17 11.95 19.02
C TYR A 69 19.08 11.69 20.21
N GLN A 70 19.04 12.58 21.20
CA GLN A 70 19.67 12.38 22.50
C GLN A 70 18.88 13.13 23.55
N ARG A 71 18.58 12.47 24.66
CA ARG A 71 17.95 13.11 25.81
C ARG A 71 18.36 12.45 27.10
N ASP A 72 18.69 13.31 28.06
CA ASP A 72 18.78 12.97 29.47
C ASP A 72 17.39 13.17 30.09
N TYR A 73 16.82 12.09 30.63
CA TYR A 73 15.51 12.07 31.27
C TYR A 73 15.59 12.30 32.78
N GLY A 74 16.79 12.47 33.33
CA GLY A 74 17.02 12.64 34.76
C GLY A 74 16.78 11.35 35.54
N LEU A 75 16.47 11.51 36.83
CA LEU A 75 16.19 10.39 37.73
C LEU A 75 14.77 9.87 37.51
N ILE A 76 14.66 8.60 37.18
CA ILE A 76 13.40 7.90 36.95
C ILE A 76 13.36 6.68 37.87
N SER A 77 12.21 6.43 38.49
CA SER A 77 11.91 5.19 39.22
C SER A 77 10.67 4.50 38.66
N GLY A 78 10.64 3.18 38.76
CA GLY A 78 9.57 2.34 38.18
C GLY A 78 9.71 2.22 36.65
N THR A 79 8.59 2.26 35.93
CA THR A 79 8.61 2.12 34.48
C THR A 79 9.03 3.43 33.80
N PHE A 80 10.23 3.45 33.22
CA PHE A 80 10.63 4.50 32.29
C PHE A 80 9.85 4.37 30.97
N ARG A 81 9.46 5.51 30.43
CA ARG A 81 8.86 5.63 29.10
C ARG A 81 9.35 6.91 28.44
N SER A 82 9.96 6.78 27.27
CA SER A 82 10.37 7.92 26.47
C SER A 82 9.18 8.71 25.94
N GLU A 83 9.44 9.93 25.45
CA GLU A 83 8.51 10.59 24.52
C GLU A 83 8.45 9.83 23.19
N ASP A 84 7.56 10.26 22.30
CA ASP A 84 7.47 9.70 20.95
C ASP A 84 8.52 10.34 20.04
N ILE A 85 9.52 9.54 19.69
CA ILE A 85 10.70 10.00 18.95
C ILE A 85 10.46 9.73 17.47
N TYR A 86 10.33 10.80 16.69
CA TYR A 86 10.20 10.68 15.24
C TYR A 86 11.51 10.12 14.67
N LEU A 87 11.42 8.96 14.05
CA LEU A 87 12.49 8.42 13.21
C LEU A 87 12.22 8.87 11.78
N ARG A 88 13.25 9.15 10.98
CA ARG A 88 13.12 9.50 9.55
C ARG A 88 13.27 8.23 8.70
N LEU A 89 12.60 8.18 7.55
CA LEU A 89 12.74 7.10 6.59
C LEU A 89 13.39 7.72 5.36
N GLN A 90 14.52 7.15 4.96
CA GLN A 90 15.28 7.52 3.79
C GLN A 90 15.25 6.32 2.84
N GLY A 91 14.52 6.45 1.74
CA GLY A 91 14.28 5.33 0.83
C GLY A 91 13.30 4.31 1.41
N ALA A 92 13.60 3.03 1.19
CA ALA A 92 12.76 1.90 1.57
C ALA A 92 12.93 1.49 3.05
N THR A 93 14.15 1.62 3.56
CA THR A 93 14.54 1.20 4.90
C THR A 93 15.55 2.18 5.49
N THR A 94 15.49 2.42 6.79
CA THR A 94 16.51 3.16 7.53
C THR A 94 16.78 2.47 8.86
N ILE A 95 18.06 2.19 9.13
CA ILE A 95 18.49 1.46 10.31
C ILE A 95 19.02 2.46 11.35
N TYR A 96 18.53 2.31 12.57
CA TYR A 96 18.90 3.10 13.73
C TYR A 96 19.50 2.21 14.82
N GLN A 97 20.53 2.71 15.49
CA GLN A 97 21.07 2.14 16.71
C GLN A 97 20.54 2.94 17.90
N VAL A 98 19.91 2.25 18.84
CA VAL A 98 19.34 2.83 20.05
C VAL A 98 20.18 2.38 21.24
N THR A 99 20.65 3.34 22.03
CA THR A 99 21.31 3.06 23.30
C THR A 99 20.56 3.74 24.43
N LEU A 100 20.22 2.97 25.46
CA LEU A 100 19.56 3.43 26.67
C LEU A 100 20.42 3.02 27.86
N THR A 101 20.84 3.98 28.68
CA THR A 101 21.46 3.71 29.98
C THR A 101 20.49 4.08 31.09
N ALA A 102 20.31 3.19 32.06
CA ALA A 102 19.47 3.38 33.23
C ALA A 102 20.25 2.97 34.48
N GLY A 103 20.88 3.93 35.15
CA GLY A 103 21.82 3.64 36.23
C GLY A 103 23.02 2.84 35.72
N ASP A 104 23.24 1.64 36.28
CA ASP A 104 24.32 0.73 35.89
C ASP A 104 23.95 -0.16 34.68
N ASP A 105 22.67 -0.21 34.30
CA ASP A 105 22.21 -1.00 33.17
C ASP A 105 22.40 -0.23 31.85
N ALA A 106 22.89 -0.92 30.83
CA ALA A 106 23.03 -0.39 29.48
C ALA A 106 22.40 -1.36 28.47
N TYR A 107 21.47 -0.82 27.69
CA TYR A 107 20.74 -1.52 26.64
C TYR A 107 21.14 -0.95 25.29
N ALA A 108 21.37 -1.83 24.32
CA ALA A 108 21.66 -1.46 22.95
C ALA A 108 20.87 -2.38 22.02
N PHE A 109 20.11 -1.80 21.10
CA PHE A 109 19.33 -2.55 20.12
C PHE A 109 19.20 -1.78 18.81
N THR A 110 18.89 -2.51 17.75
CA THR A 110 18.68 -1.95 16.42
C THR A 110 17.20 -1.75 16.15
N VAL A 111 16.84 -0.59 15.59
CA VAL A 111 15.51 -0.35 15.02
C VAL A 111 15.63 -0.20 13.51
N GLU A 112 15.04 -1.13 12.77
CA GLU A 112 14.91 -1.08 11.32
C GLU A 112 13.56 -0.45 10.97
N ARG A 113 13.57 0.84 10.61
CA ARG A 113 12.38 1.51 10.11
C ARG A 113 12.19 1.16 8.65
N VAL A 114 11.03 0.60 8.31
CA VAL A 114 10.66 0.21 6.95
C VAL A 114 9.51 1.05 6.43
N MET A 115 9.36 1.12 5.11
CA MET A 115 8.18 1.72 4.49
C MET A 115 6.91 0.98 4.96
N PRO A 116 5.84 1.71 5.34
CA PRO A 116 4.61 1.04 5.72
C PRO A 116 4.00 0.29 4.55
N ARG A 117 3.50 -0.91 4.83
CA ARG A 117 2.68 -1.68 3.90
C ARG A 117 1.46 -0.85 3.48
N LEU A 118 1.23 -0.73 2.19
CA LEU A 118 0.06 -0.06 1.64
C LEU A 118 -1.13 -1.02 1.73
N LYS A 119 -2.27 -0.55 2.27
CA LYS A 119 -3.46 -1.38 2.50
C LYS A 119 -4.68 -0.90 1.70
N HIS A 120 -5.51 -1.84 1.25
CA HIS A 120 -6.76 -1.58 0.51
C HIS A 120 -6.57 -0.71 -0.74
N ASN A 121 -5.51 -0.96 -1.52
CA ASN A 121 -5.20 -0.19 -2.73
C ASN A 121 -5.80 -0.86 -3.96
N HIS A 122 -6.08 -0.06 -4.98
CA HIS A 122 -6.52 -0.59 -6.27
C HIS A 122 -5.36 -1.09 -7.11
N ALA A 123 -5.55 -2.23 -7.77
CA ALA A 123 -4.66 -2.73 -8.81
C ALA A 123 -5.46 -3.21 -10.03
N CYS A 124 -4.88 -3.09 -11.22
CA CYS A 124 -5.45 -3.58 -12.47
C CYS A 124 -4.37 -4.01 -13.46
N SER A 125 -4.77 -4.60 -14.58
CA SER A 125 -3.84 -5.02 -15.63
C SER A 125 -3.54 -3.85 -16.57
N VAL A 126 -2.29 -3.78 -17.05
CA VAL A 126 -1.88 -2.81 -18.06
C VAL A 126 -2.58 -3.10 -19.39
N GLY A 127 -2.98 -2.03 -20.08
CA GLY A 127 -3.65 -2.15 -21.36
C GLY A 127 -3.95 -0.80 -21.99
N TYR A 128 -5.21 -0.57 -22.31
CA TYR A 128 -5.75 0.67 -22.84
C TYR A 128 -6.35 1.53 -21.70
N PRO A 129 -6.12 2.85 -21.66
CA PRO A 129 -6.64 3.68 -20.57
C PRO A 129 -8.17 3.60 -20.46
N LEU A 130 -8.69 3.32 -19.26
CA LEU A 130 -10.14 3.17 -19.02
C LEU A 130 -10.90 4.45 -19.36
N GLU A 131 -10.29 5.62 -19.14
CA GLU A 131 -10.83 6.93 -19.51
C GLU A 131 -11.15 7.03 -21.01
N LYS A 132 -10.35 6.42 -21.88
CA LYS A 132 -10.58 6.45 -23.34
C LYS A 132 -11.76 5.60 -23.77
N ILE A 133 -12.19 4.65 -22.94
CA ILE A 133 -13.35 3.80 -23.20
C ILE A 133 -14.61 4.41 -22.58
N THR A 134 -14.54 4.78 -21.30
CA THR A 134 -15.72 5.15 -20.49
C THR A 134 -15.95 6.66 -20.39
N GLY A 135 -14.90 7.47 -20.59
CA GLY A 135 -14.90 8.90 -20.30
C GLY A 135 -14.63 9.25 -18.83
N ASP A 136 -14.55 8.27 -17.93
CA ASP A 136 -14.27 8.50 -16.52
C ASP A 136 -12.77 8.72 -16.28
N HIS A 137 -12.41 9.83 -15.64
CA HIS A 137 -11.02 10.16 -15.29
C HIS A 137 -10.50 9.24 -14.15
N LYS A 138 -10.06 8.05 -14.52
CA LYS A 138 -9.40 7.07 -13.66
C LYS A 138 -8.06 6.67 -14.26
N TRP A 139 -7.07 6.45 -13.40
CA TRP A 139 -5.73 6.00 -13.80
C TRP A 139 -5.72 4.55 -14.31
N GLN A 140 -6.75 3.77 -13.97
CA GLN A 140 -6.86 2.35 -14.31
C GLN A 140 -6.88 2.12 -15.83
N SER A 141 -6.43 0.94 -16.24
CA SER A 141 -6.55 0.47 -17.62
C SER A 141 -7.38 -0.79 -17.78
N VAL A 142 -7.74 -1.07 -19.03
CA VAL A 142 -8.48 -2.24 -19.48
C VAL A 142 -7.61 -2.98 -20.47
N THR A 143 -7.47 -4.29 -20.31
CA THR A 143 -6.75 -5.10 -21.30
C THR A 143 -7.73 -5.50 -22.40
N LEU A 144 -7.47 -5.01 -23.61
CA LEU A 144 -8.22 -5.37 -24.82
C LEU A 144 -7.61 -6.63 -25.44
N ILE A 145 -8.48 -7.58 -25.73
CA ILE A 145 -8.14 -8.93 -26.18
C ILE A 145 -8.61 -9.10 -27.62
N ASP A 146 -7.67 -9.41 -28.52
CA ASP A 146 -7.98 -10.11 -29.78
C ASP A 146 -8.03 -11.61 -29.46
N VAL A 147 -9.24 -12.17 -29.50
CA VAL A 147 -9.51 -13.54 -29.05
C VAL A 147 -8.73 -14.56 -29.88
N ALA A 148 -8.60 -14.32 -31.20
CA ALA A 148 -7.89 -15.23 -32.09
C ALA A 148 -6.37 -15.20 -31.88
N GLN A 149 -5.81 -14.05 -31.48
CA GLN A 149 -4.40 -13.95 -31.13
C GLN A 149 -4.11 -14.61 -29.79
N VAL A 150 -4.91 -14.34 -28.76
CA VAL A 150 -4.70 -14.90 -27.42
C VAL A 150 -4.92 -16.42 -27.39
N ALA A 151 -5.83 -16.94 -28.21
CA ALA A 151 -6.02 -18.39 -28.37
C ALA A 151 -4.78 -19.10 -28.98
N LYS A 152 -3.91 -18.38 -29.71
CA LYS A 152 -2.66 -18.94 -30.25
C LYS A 152 -1.51 -18.82 -29.26
N ARG A 153 -1.48 -17.74 -28.49
CA ARG A 153 -0.43 -17.45 -27.51
C ARG A 153 -1.01 -16.63 -26.37
N PRO A 154 -0.85 -17.07 -25.11
CA PRO A 154 -1.26 -16.29 -23.94
C PRO A 154 -0.73 -14.86 -23.99
N LEU A 155 -1.56 -13.91 -23.57
CA LEU A 155 -1.17 -12.51 -23.42
C LEU A 155 -0.80 -12.26 -21.96
N THR A 156 0.48 -11.98 -21.69
CA THR A 156 0.95 -11.60 -20.37
C THR A 156 1.24 -10.10 -20.34
N VAL A 157 0.68 -9.40 -19.36
CA VAL A 157 0.85 -7.96 -19.17
C VAL A 157 1.19 -7.68 -17.71
N ALA A 158 1.84 -6.56 -17.44
CA ALA A 158 2.11 -6.13 -16.08
C ALA A 158 0.81 -5.80 -15.31
N LEU A 159 0.86 -5.96 -14.00
CA LEU A 159 -0.18 -5.57 -13.04
C LEU A 159 0.29 -4.30 -12.32
N HIS A 160 -0.43 -3.19 -12.47
CA HIS A 160 -0.10 -1.93 -11.79
C HIS A 160 -1.00 -1.68 -10.58
N ALA A 161 -0.45 -1.07 -9.53
CA ALA A 161 -1.16 -0.72 -8.32
C ALA A 161 -0.90 0.72 -7.91
N SER A 162 -1.96 1.37 -7.41
CA SER A 162 -1.92 2.75 -6.91
C SER A 162 -1.33 3.78 -7.90
N ASP A 163 -1.40 3.51 -9.20
CA ASP A 163 -0.75 4.31 -10.27
C ASP A 163 0.77 4.51 -10.10
N ALA A 164 1.41 3.71 -9.23
CA ALA A 164 2.77 3.99 -8.78
C ALA A 164 3.68 2.76 -8.82
N TYR A 165 3.14 1.55 -8.70
CA TYR A 165 3.92 0.34 -8.51
C TYR A 165 3.53 -0.77 -9.49
N GLU A 166 4.52 -1.54 -9.94
CA GLU A 166 4.29 -2.83 -10.59
C GLU A 166 4.23 -3.94 -9.54
N LEU A 167 3.13 -4.69 -9.50
CA LEU A 167 2.93 -5.78 -8.55
C LEU A 167 3.26 -7.17 -9.08
N GLY A 168 3.45 -7.30 -10.39
CA GLY A 168 3.63 -8.58 -11.06
C GLY A 168 2.96 -8.57 -12.43
N THR A 169 2.40 -9.71 -12.82
CA THR A 169 1.78 -9.86 -14.14
C THR A 169 0.42 -10.54 -14.07
N ALA A 170 -0.42 -10.25 -15.07
CA ALA A 170 -1.64 -10.96 -15.38
C ALA A 170 -1.47 -11.66 -16.73
N THR A 171 -1.78 -12.95 -16.78
CA THR A 171 -1.75 -13.76 -18.00
C THR A 171 -3.17 -14.14 -18.40
N PHE A 172 -3.56 -13.69 -19.59
CA PHE A 172 -4.84 -13.99 -20.23
C PHE A 172 -4.65 -15.17 -21.17
N THR A 173 -5.48 -16.20 -21.01
CA THR A 173 -5.53 -17.38 -21.87
C THR A 173 -6.93 -17.54 -22.44
N VAL A 174 -7.01 -17.96 -23.71
CA VAL A 174 -8.27 -18.33 -24.34
C VAL A 174 -8.19 -19.77 -24.78
N GLU A 175 -9.01 -20.63 -24.18
CA GLU A 175 -9.11 -22.04 -24.51
C GLU A 175 -10.58 -22.44 -24.60
N ASN A 176 -10.94 -23.22 -25.61
CA ASN A 176 -12.32 -23.70 -25.83
C ASN A 176 -13.40 -22.59 -25.86
N GLY A 177 -13.03 -21.37 -26.26
CA GLY A 177 -13.94 -20.22 -26.29
C GLY A 177 -14.18 -19.56 -24.94
N GLU A 178 -13.40 -19.93 -23.91
CA GLU A 178 -13.43 -19.33 -22.58
C GLU A 178 -12.13 -18.56 -22.31
N LEU A 179 -12.27 -17.39 -21.68
CA LEU A 179 -11.17 -16.58 -21.19
C LEU A 179 -10.85 -16.96 -19.74
N SER A 180 -9.59 -17.22 -19.43
CA SER A 180 -9.09 -17.35 -18.07
C SER A 180 -7.99 -16.33 -17.79
N VAL A 181 -7.86 -15.91 -16.54
CA VAL A 181 -6.84 -14.95 -16.10
C VAL A 181 -6.11 -15.50 -14.89
N THR A 182 -4.79 -15.56 -14.96
CA THR A 182 -3.93 -15.94 -13.84
C THR A 182 -3.04 -14.78 -13.45
N LEU A 183 -2.77 -14.64 -12.15
CA LEU A 183 -1.87 -13.62 -11.62
C LEU A 183 -0.57 -14.28 -11.17
N ASP A 184 0.55 -13.62 -11.45
CA ASP A 184 1.86 -13.95 -10.92
C ASP A 184 2.42 -12.71 -10.23
N LEU A 185 2.36 -12.71 -8.89
CA LEU A 185 2.71 -11.55 -8.06
C LEU A 185 4.20 -11.61 -7.68
N LEU A 186 4.85 -10.45 -7.70
CA LEU A 186 6.25 -10.33 -7.30
C LEU A 186 6.41 -10.75 -5.83
N PRO A 187 7.30 -11.70 -5.50
CA PRO A 187 7.48 -12.18 -4.12
C PRO A 187 7.81 -11.05 -3.14
N GLN A 188 8.62 -10.07 -3.57
CA GLN A 188 9.00 -8.91 -2.76
C GLN A 188 7.84 -7.95 -2.47
N ALA A 189 6.74 -8.00 -3.23
CA ALA A 189 5.53 -7.24 -2.91
C ALA A 189 4.86 -7.77 -1.65
N GLN A 190 5.10 -9.04 -1.30
CA GLN A 190 4.35 -9.80 -0.30
C GLN A 190 2.85 -9.53 -0.44
N ALA A 191 2.36 -9.45 -1.69
CA ALA A 191 1.05 -8.91 -1.97
C ALA A 191 -0.06 -9.86 -1.51
N GLU A 192 -1.11 -9.28 -0.94
CA GLU A 192 -2.33 -9.97 -0.57
C GLU A 192 -3.46 -9.40 -1.42
N VAL A 193 -4.18 -10.28 -2.13
CA VAL A 193 -5.37 -9.92 -2.90
C VAL A 193 -6.57 -10.10 -2.00
N GLU A 194 -7.14 -8.98 -1.54
CA GLU A 194 -8.29 -8.94 -0.63
C GLU A 194 -9.59 -9.15 -1.41
N GLU A 195 -9.72 -8.47 -2.54
CA GLU A 195 -10.83 -8.63 -3.47
C GLU A 195 -10.30 -8.79 -4.90
N SER A 196 -10.94 -9.68 -5.66
CA SER A 196 -10.69 -9.82 -7.10
C SER A 196 -12.00 -9.85 -7.88
N ARG A 197 -12.14 -8.90 -8.80
CA ARG A 197 -13.29 -8.80 -9.70
C ARG A 197 -12.80 -8.69 -11.13
N LEU A 198 -13.46 -9.41 -12.00
CA LEU A 198 -13.20 -9.45 -13.43
C LEU A 198 -14.46 -8.98 -14.14
N TYR A 199 -14.35 -7.86 -14.85
CA TYR A 199 -15.40 -7.36 -15.73
C TYR A 199 -15.00 -7.63 -17.18
N VAL A 200 -15.83 -8.36 -17.93
CA VAL A 200 -15.58 -8.69 -19.34
C VAL A 200 -16.74 -8.17 -20.20
N ALA A 201 -16.41 -7.24 -21.09
CA ALA A 201 -17.31 -6.75 -22.12
C ALA A 201 -16.94 -7.37 -23.47
N LEU A 202 -17.93 -7.89 -24.19
CA LEU A 202 -17.73 -8.57 -25.48
C LEU A 202 -17.97 -7.65 -26.69
N ASP A 203 -18.40 -6.42 -26.43
CA ASP A 203 -18.72 -5.40 -27.44
C ASP A 203 -18.43 -3.99 -26.90
N ALA A 204 -18.29 -3.03 -27.81
CA ALA A 204 -17.90 -1.66 -27.47
C ALA A 204 -18.96 -0.86 -26.70
N ILE A 205 -20.25 -1.25 -26.75
CA ILE A 205 -21.33 -0.60 -26.00
C ILE A 205 -21.23 -1.00 -24.53
N THR A 206 -21.10 -2.30 -24.27
CA THR A 206 -20.91 -2.85 -22.93
C THR A 206 -19.58 -2.40 -22.33
N ALA A 207 -18.51 -2.28 -23.14
CA ALA A 207 -17.21 -1.81 -22.67
C ALA A 207 -17.25 -0.38 -22.09
N LYS A 208 -18.12 0.49 -22.62
CA LYS A 208 -18.33 1.86 -22.10
C LYS A 208 -18.93 1.89 -20.69
N GLN A 209 -19.40 0.77 -20.18
CA GLN A 209 -19.97 0.62 -18.83
C GLN A 209 -18.98 0.04 -17.82
N LEU A 210 -17.74 -0.28 -18.23
CA LEU A 210 -16.74 -0.91 -17.35
C LEU A 210 -16.48 -0.06 -16.10
N GLY A 211 -16.49 -0.70 -14.92
CA GLY A 211 -16.28 -0.02 -13.64
C GLY A 211 -17.45 0.86 -13.18
N GLN A 212 -18.59 0.79 -13.86
CA GLN A 212 -19.84 1.46 -13.47
C GLN A 212 -20.80 0.48 -12.77
N ARG A 213 -21.69 1.03 -11.94
CA ARG A 213 -22.68 0.23 -11.19
C ARG A 213 -23.67 -0.54 -12.07
N GLN A 214 -23.91 -0.08 -13.29
CA GLN A 214 -24.88 -0.68 -14.23
C GLN A 214 -24.18 -1.46 -15.35
N PHE A 215 -23.09 -2.14 -15.04
CA PHE A 215 -22.38 -2.98 -16.02
C PHE A 215 -23.24 -4.19 -16.43
N LEU A 216 -23.46 -4.35 -17.74
CA LEU A 216 -24.29 -5.42 -18.31
C LEU A 216 -23.48 -6.60 -18.87
N GLY A 217 -22.16 -6.54 -18.83
CA GLY A 217 -21.30 -7.64 -19.26
C GLY A 217 -21.12 -8.71 -18.20
N TYR A 218 -20.11 -9.55 -18.36
CA TYR A 218 -19.79 -10.58 -17.38
C TYR A 218 -19.03 -9.99 -16.19
N GLU A 219 -19.53 -10.20 -14.98
CA GLU A 219 -18.84 -9.90 -13.71
C GLU A 219 -18.59 -11.21 -12.94
N GLY A 220 -17.34 -11.43 -12.52
CA GLY A 220 -16.98 -12.64 -11.77
C GLY A 220 -15.64 -12.54 -11.06
N ALA A 221 -15.23 -13.65 -10.44
CA ALA A 221 -13.93 -13.79 -9.79
C ALA A 221 -12.92 -14.45 -10.75
N LEU A 222 -11.61 -14.23 -10.50
CA LEU A 222 -10.53 -14.78 -11.34
C LEU A 222 -10.50 -16.32 -11.42
N SER A 223 -11.09 -17.00 -10.44
CA SER A 223 -11.10 -18.46 -10.37
C SER A 223 -12.05 -19.14 -11.36
N LYS A 224 -12.83 -18.38 -12.13
CA LYS A 224 -13.82 -18.91 -13.08
C LYS A 224 -13.53 -18.44 -14.50
N PRO A 225 -13.44 -19.37 -15.47
CA PRO A 225 -13.39 -19.02 -16.88
C PRO A 225 -14.64 -18.24 -17.31
N VAL A 226 -14.47 -17.34 -18.29
CA VAL A 226 -15.52 -16.49 -18.83
C VAL A 226 -15.84 -16.89 -20.26
N PRO A 227 -17.08 -17.31 -20.58
CA PRO A 227 -17.44 -17.65 -21.95
C PRO A 227 -17.42 -16.39 -22.83
N LEU A 228 -16.73 -16.46 -23.97
CA LEU A 228 -16.60 -15.34 -24.90
C LEU A 228 -17.70 -15.31 -25.98
N GLY A 229 -18.53 -16.35 -26.08
CA GLY A 229 -19.67 -16.37 -26.99
C GLY A 229 -19.32 -16.24 -28.48
N GLY A 230 -18.08 -16.52 -28.86
CA GLY A 230 -17.62 -16.42 -30.25
C GLY A 230 -17.25 -15.00 -30.71
N THR A 231 -17.25 -14.00 -29.83
CA THR A 231 -16.80 -12.64 -30.18
C THR A 231 -15.33 -12.64 -30.61
N PRO A 232 -14.93 -11.84 -31.61
CA PRO A 232 -13.53 -11.66 -31.97
C PRO A 232 -12.75 -10.80 -30.96
N TYR A 233 -13.43 -9.97 -30.17
CA TYR A 233 -12.79 -9.00 -29.27
C TYR A 233 -13.44 -8.96 -27.89
N ALA A 234 -12.63 -8.76 -26.85
CA ALA A 234 -13.13 -8.54 -25.50
C ALA A 234 -12.36 -7.41 -24.80
N ALA A 235 -13.04 -6.65 -23.95
CA ALA A 235 -12.45 -5.64 -23.08
C ALA A 235 -12.53 -6.14 -21.64
N VAL A 236 -11.37 -6.31 -21.00
CA VAL A 236 -11.25 -6.96 -19.68
C VAL A 236 -10.71 -5.97 -18.66
N LEU A 237 -11.54 -5.58 -17.70
CA LEU A 237 -11.12 -4.80 -16.54
C LEU A 237 -10.91 -5.76 -15.37
N LEU A 238 -9.65 -5.88 -14.97
CA LEU A 238 -9.25 -6.55 -13.76
C LEU A 238 -9.28 -5.54 -12.61
N ASP A 239 -10.26 -5.63 -11.71
CA ASP A 239 -10.39 -4.72 -10.56
C ASP A 239 -10.04 -5.47 -9.29
N LEU A 240 -8.87 -5.15 -8.74
CA LEU A 240 -8.34 -5.78 -7.54
C LEU A 240 -8.26 -4.79 -6.39
N THR A 241 -8.52 -5.27 -5.18
CA THR A 241 -8.13 -4.62 -3.94
C THR A 241 -6.99 -5.39 -3.32
N VAL A 242 -5.87 -4.72 -3.07
CA VAL A 242 -4.61 -5.33 -2.65
C VAL A 242 -3.95 -4.60 -1.50
N SER A 243 -3.28 -5.38 -0.65
CA SER A 243 -2.30 -4.90 0.32
C SER A 243 -0.91 -5.37 -0.11
N PHE A 244 0.10 -4.50 -0.07
CA PHE A 244 1.46 -4.87 -0.51
C PHE A 244 2.55 -4.00 0.13
N ASP A 245 3.77 -4.53 0.14
CA ASP A 245 4.99 -3.82 0.52
C ASP A 245 5.55 -3.05 -0.69
N PRO A 246 5.55 -1.70 -0.67
CA PRO A 246 6.07 -0.89 -1.76
C PRO A 246 7.60 -0.79 -1.80
N ALA A 247 8.32 -1.20 -0.75
CA ALA A 247 9.73 -0.90 -0.51
C ALA A 247 10.67 -1.26 -1.68
N ALA A 248 10.45 -2.42 -2.29
CA ALA A 248 11.31 -2.98 -3.33
C ALA A 248 10.61 -3.14 -4.69
N LEU A 249 9.50 -2.42 -4.90
CA LEU A 249 8.73 -2.54 -6.13
C LEU A 249 9.22 -1.61 -7.24
N PRO A 250 9.23 -2.08 -8.49
CA PRO A 250 9.42 -1.21 -9.64
C PRO A 250 8.34 -0.14 -9.72
N ALA A 251 8.67 0.99 -10.32
CA ALA A 251 7.69 2.00 -10.67
C ALA A 251 6.68 1.45 -11.69
N SER A 252 5.45 1.96 -11.65
CA SER A 252 4.37 1.58 -12.57
C SER A 252 4.83 1.74 -14.04
N PRO A 253 4.63 0.72 -14.89
CA PRO A 253 4.90 0.83 -16.32
C PRO A 253 4.00 1.89 -16.95
N LYS A 254 4.53 2.62 -17.95
CA LYS A 254 3.72 3.59 -18.71
C LYS A 254 2.55 2.87 -19.38
N VAL A 255 1.35 3.43 -19.18
CA VAL A 255 0.02 2.82 -19.28
C VAL A 255 -0.45 2.49 -20.71
N THR A 256 0.45 2.12 -21.62
CA THR A 256 0.03 1.76 -22.98
C THR A 256 0.77 0.51 -23.43
N LEU A 257 0.05 -0.60 -23.40
CA LEU A 257 0.45 -1.78 -24.16
C LEU A 257 0.29 -1.46 -25.65
N ASP A 258 1.35 -1.70 -26.42
CA ASP A 258 1.35 -1.44 -27.85
C ASP A 258 0.23 -2.23 -28.57
N GLY A 259 -0.41 -1.59 -29.55
CA GLY A 259 -1.47 -2.21 -30.36
C GLY A 259 -2.88 -2.17 -29.76
N GLN A 260 -3.05 -1.78 -28.49
CA GLN A 260 -4.38 -1.70 -27.85
C GLN A 260 -5.34 -0.72 -28.54
N GLN A 261 -4.84 0.42 -29.04
CA GLN A 261 -5.65 1.37 -29.82
C GLN A 261 -6.30 0.72 -31.04
N ALA A 262 -5.53 -0.09 -31.78
CA ALA A 262 -6.04 -0.75 -32.99
C ALA A 262 -7.10 -1.79 -32.66
N ILE A 263 -6.92 -2.55 -31.56
CA ILE A 263 -7.93 -3.51 -31.09
C ILE A 263 -9.22 -2.78 -30.69
N TRP A 264 -9.12 -1.63 -30.02
CA TRP A 264 -10.28 -0.83 -29.66
C TRP A 264 -11.07 -0.36 -30.88
N GLU A 265 -10.39 0.19 -31.88
CA GLU A 265 -11.01 0.66 -33.13
C GLU A 265 -11.70 -0.50 -33.88
N GLN A 266 -11.08 -1.68 -33.93
CA GLN A 266 -11.67 -2.87 -34.53
C GLN A 266 -12.91 -3.35 -33.76
N MET A 267 -12.86 -3.36 -32.43
CA MET A 267 -13.99 -3.71 -31.58
C MET A 267 -15.17 -2.75 -31.81
N GLN A 268 -14.92 -1.44 -31.90
CA GLN A 268 -15.94 -0.45 -32.21
C GLN A 268 -16.59 -0.66 -33.59
N GLN A 269 -15.78 -0.93 -34.61
CA GLN A 269 -16.27 -1.22 -35.97
C GLN A 269 -17.11 -2.50 -36.00
N HIS A 270 -16.66 -3.55 -35.30
CA HIS A 270 -17.37 -4.82 -35.24
C HIS A 270 -18.75 -4.66 -34.58
N THR A 271 -18.83 -4.02 -33.42
CA THR A 271 -20.09 -3.75 -32.72
C THR A 271 -21.06 -2.91 -33.57
N ALA A 272 -20.55 -1.92 -34.31
CA ALA A 272 -21.38 -1.11 -35.19
C ALA A 272 -21.98 -1.95 -36.34
N ASN A 273 -21.22 -2.86 -36.93
CA ASN A 273 -21.69 -3.72 -38.01
C ASN A 273 -22.74 -4.73 -37.55
N GLU A 274 -22.58 -5.32 -36.36
CA GLU A 274 -23.57 -6.23 -35.77
C GLU A 274 -24.87 -5.53 -35.38
N SER A 275 -24.83 -4.24 -35.06
CA SER A 275 -26.02 -3.45 -34.70
C SER A 275 -26.89 -3.05 -35.89
N VAL A 276 -26.38 -3.19 -37.12
CA VAL A 276 -27.05 -2.78 -38.37
C VAL A 276 -27.59 -3.98 -39.16
N GLY A 277 -27.15 -5.20 -38.85
CA GLY A 277 -27.63 -6.45 -39.45
C GLY A 277 -28.86 -7.03 -38.74
#